data_AF-A0A8H2W5N5-F1
#
_entry.id   AF-A0A8H2W5N5-F1
#
_cell.length_a   1.000
_cell.length_b   1.000
_cell.length_c   1.000
_cell.angle_alpha   90.00
_cell.angle_beta   90.00
_cell.angle_gamma   90.00
#
_symmetry.space_group_name_H-M   'P 1'
#
loop_
_entity.id
_entity.type
_entity.pdbx_description
1 polymer ?
#
loop_
_entity_poly.entity_id
_entity_poly.type
_entity_poly.pdbx_seq_one_letter_code
_entity_poly.pdbx_strand_id
1 'polypeptide(L)'
;MEHDKIISKWPRDIRTQVELKLIREGDGMFRWVACQLDMFQKCTSVSAIRKAMKTLPKSLDETYARILQQIDIQHQSEVSKILQALTVAVKPLNFEELVEILAIDFDSDPPCFDQDSRLLDPEIVLTICSSLITKSGPSSRQDEDEKARWESDLLKQKFGYVSPPVKLAHASVADYITHSKSSPFHFTQHAARQFMAQACLAYLLNREFSRGHDRQLLRSRRRDYPFLRHITLNRPRYVNKAPGDPVDYLLPRTQQLLHAFFETHNLPNGGNFTFWLGMIMPSAPAEDSYVTRTHPLYYAASFGLADIVRIILDTETNVNIDELGGRAYATALHVACYRSHLEVVRILLERGADPDIPNNVGESPIYWANFYDPKGEIMELLLNHGASWGRRPRDSSVNGNRKVPAE
;
A
#
# COMPACT_ATOMS: atom_id res chain seq x y z
N MET A 1 -27.78 5.08 -24.59
CA MET A 1 -28.93 4.17 -24.33
C MET A 1 -29.22 3.21 -25.49
N GLU A 2 -29.03 3.60 -26.75
CA GLU A 2 -29.33 2.73 -27.92
C GLU A 2 -28.42 1.50 -28.06
N HIS A 3 -27.15 1.60 -27.63
CA HIS A 3 -26.19 0.50 -27.68
C HIS A 3 -26.19 -0.40 -26.43
N ASP A 4 -27.06 -0.13 -25.46
CA ASP A 4 -27.16 -0.88 -24.22
C ASP A 4 -28.01 -2.14 -24.40
N LYS A 5 -27.47 -3.31 -24.04
CA LYS A 5 -28.10 -4.62 -24.30
C LYS A 5 -29.43 -4.84 -23.55
N ILE A 6 -29.65 -4.13 -22.45
CA ILE A 6 -30.83 -4.25 -21.61
C ILE A 6 -31.81 -3.14 -21.96
N ILE A 7 -31.35 -1.89 -21.96
CA ILE A 7 -32.22 -0.71 -22.15
C ILE A 7 -32.79 -0.66 -23.58
N SER A 8 -32.05 -1.12 -24.59
CA SER A 8 -32.53 -1.17 -25.99
C SER A 8 -33.81 -1.99 -26.18
N LYS A 9 -34.08 -2.96 -25.29
CA LYS A 9 -35.27 -3.83 -25.31
C LYS A 9 -36.51 -3.16 -24.71
N TRP A 10 -36.38 -2.01 -24.05
CA TRP A 10 -37.50 -1.33 -23.42
C TRP A 10 -38.43 -0.66 -24.44
N PRO A 11 -39.73 -0.48 -24.08
CA PRO A 11 -40.65 0.34 -24.85
C PRO A 11 -40.06 1.73 -25.14
N ARG A 12 -40.25 2.23 -26.38
CA ARG A 12 -39.64 3.50 -26.83
C ARG A 12 -40.08 4.68 -25.96
N ASP A 13 -41.35 4.73 -25.58
CA ASP A 13 -41.93 5.75 -24.71
C ASP A 13 -41.25 5.80 -23.34
N ILE A 14 -40.97 4.65 -22.73
CA ILE A 14 -40.26 4.57 -21.45
C ILE A 14 -38.80 5.03 -21.60
N ARG A 15 -38.11 4.62 -22.67
CA ARG A 15 -36.74 5.07 -22.93
C ARG A 15 -36.65 6.59 -23.05
N THR A 16 -37.51 7.19 -23.87
CA THR A 16 -37.54 8.65 -24.05
C THR A 16 -37.86 9.38 -22.76
N GLN A 17 -38.77 8.85 -21.92
CA GLN A 17 -39.06 9.44 -20.61
C GLN A 17 -37.85 9.41 -19.67
N VAL A 18 -37.15 8.28 -19.57
CA VAL A 18 -35.95 8.14 -18.74
C VAL A 18 -34.85 9.08 -19.25
N GLU A 19 -34.63 9.11 -20.56
CA GLU A 19 -33.63 9.98 -21.20
C GLU A 19 -33.88 11.46 -20.90
N LEU A 20 -35.09 11.96 -21.15
CA LEU A 20 -35.45 13.36 -20.87
C LEU A 20 -35.29 13.71 -19.39
N LYS A 21 -35.65 12.78 -18.50
CA LYS A 21 -35.51 12.97 -17.05
C LYS A 21 -34.04 13.08 -16.65
N LEU A 22 -33.19 12.18 -17.13
CA LEU A 22 -31.76 12.17 -16.81
C LEU A 22 -31.01 13.36 -17.41
N ILE A 23 -31.39 13.82 -18.61
CA ILE A 23 -30.82 15.05 -19.19
C ILE A 23 -31.17 16.26 -18.34
N ARG A 24 -32.43 16.36 -17.89
CA ARG A 24 -32.92 17.50 -17.12
C ARG A 24 -32.33 17.57 -15.71
N GLU A 25 -32.22 16.43 -15.02
CA GLU A 25 -31.77 16.38 -13.62
C GLU A 25 -30.28 16.10 -13.47
N GLY A 26 -29.62 15.61 -14.53
CA GLY A 26 -28.20 15.32 -14.49
C GLY A 26 -27.32 16.57 -14.38
N ASP A 27 -27.78 17.73 -14.85
CA ASP A 27 -27.06 19.02 -14.76
C ASP A 27 -25.57 18.93 -15.13
N GLY A 28 -25.27 18.21 -16.23
CA GLY A 28 -23.88 17.97 -16.68
C GLY A 28 -23.08 16.92 -15.90
N MET A 29 -23.63 16.33 -14.83
CA MET A 29 -23.00 15.27 -14.05
C MET A 29 -23.10 13.90 -14.74
N PHE A 30 -22.20 13.62 -15.68
CA PHE A 30 -22.16 12.35 -16.41
C PHE A 30 -22.09 11.12 -15.49
N ARG A 31 -21.38 11.20 -14.35
CA ARG A 31 -21.30 10.08 -13.40
C ARG A 31 -22.63 9.81 -12.69
N TRP A 32 -23.36 10.86 -12.33
CA TRP A 32 -24.68 10.71 -11.74
C TRP A 32 -25.63 10.00 -12.72
N VAL A 33 -25.63 10.43 -13.99
CA VAL A 33 -26.43 9.80 -15.06
C VAL A 33 -26.08 8.31 -15.21
N ALA A 34 -24.79 7.98 -15.25
CA ALA A 34 -24.33 6.59 -15.34
C ALA A 34 -24.82 5.74 -14.16
N CYS A 35 -24.72 6.23 -12.91
CA CYS A 35 -25.22 5.52 -11.75
C CYS A 35 -26.74 5.31 -11.79
N GLN A 36 -27.52 6.28 -12.28
CA GLN A 36 -28.96 6.11 -12.44
C GLN A 36 -29.29 5.07 -13.51
N LEU A 37 -28.53 5.03 -14.60
CA LEU A 37 -28.69 4.02 -15.65
C LEU A 37 -28.45 2.61 -15.12
N ASP A 38 -27.38 2.39 -14.34
CA ASP A 38 -27.09 1.11 -13.69
C ASP A 38 -28.23 0.70 -12.73
N MET A 39 -28.78 1.65 -11.97
CA MET A 39 -29.95 1.41 -11.12
C MET A 39 -31.17 0.99 -11.96
N PHE A 40 -31.45 1.68 -13.07
CA PHE A 40 -32.60 1.34 -13.91
C PHE A 40 -32.44 0.00 -14.62
N GLN A 41 -31.22 -0.41 -15.01
CA GLN A 41 -30.98 -1.75 -15.56
C GLN A 41 -31.37 -2.88 -14.59
N LYS A 42 -31.29 -2.64 -13.28
CA LYS A 42 -31.71 -3.60 -12.24
C LYS A 42 -33.23 -3.65 -12.04
N CYS A 43 -34.00 -2.73 -12.61
CA CYS A 43 -35.45 -2.72 -12.49
C CYS A 43 -36.09 -3.83 -13.35
N THR A 44 -36.90 -4.69 -12.74
CA THR A 44 -37.52 -5.84 -13.42
C THR A 44 -38.85 -5.53 -14.11
N SER A 45 -39.40 -4.32 -13.94
CA SER A 45 -40.69 -3.93 -14.55
C SER A 45 -40.78 -2.44 -14.85
N VAL A 46 -41.67 -2.06 -15.78
CA VAL A 46 -41.96 -0.64 -16.10
C VAL A 46 -42.49 0.11 -14.87
N SER A 47 -43.26 -0.55 -14.00
CA SER A 47 -43.72 0.05 -12.75
C SER A 47 -42.57 0.39 -11.81
N ALA A 48 -41.58 -0.51 -11.69
CA ALA A 48 -40.36 -0.27 -10.92
C ALA A 48 -39.55 0.91 -11.50
N ILE A 49 -39.39 0.97 -12.82
CA ILE A 49 -38.72 2.10 -13.50
C ILE A 49 -39.44 3.42 -13.19
N ARG A 50 -40.77 3.47 -13.32
CA ARG A 50 -41.56 4.69 -13.02
C ARG A 50 -41.45 5.09 -11.54
N LYS A 51 -41.40 4.14 -10.61
CA LYS A 51 -41.18 4.42 -9.18
C LYS A 51 -39.78 4.98 -8.93
N ALA A 52 -38.76 4.40 -9.55
CA ALA A 52 -37.38 4.88 -9.47
C ALA A 52 -37.23 6.29 -10.06
N MET A 53 -37.86 6.59 -11.20
CA MET A 53 -37.88 7.93 -11.80
C MET A 53 -38.47 9.02 -10.90
N LYS A 54 -39.43 8.68 -10.01
CA LYS A 54 -40.03 9.63 -9.06
C LYS A 54 -39.13 9.93 -7.88
N THR A 55 -38.21 9.02 -7.56
CA THR A 55 -37.40 9.06 -6.34
C THR A 55 -35.93 9.28 -6.65
N LEU A 56 -35.57 9.82 -7.81
CA LEU A 56 -34.18 10.02 -8.20
C LEU A 56 -33.40 10.84 -7.15
N PRO A 57 -32.13 10.47 -6.85
CA PRO A 57 -31.28 11.25 -5.96
C PRO A 57 -30.94 12.59 -6.60
N LYS A 58 -30.91 13.67 -5.81
CA LYS A 58 -30.68 15.05 -6.28
C LYS A 58 -29.22 15.35 -6.59
N SER A 59 -28.30 14.55 -6.04
CA SER A 59 -26.86 14.73 -6.23
C SER A 59 -26.13 13.40 -6.34
N LEU A 60 -24.87 13.48 -6.77
CA LEU A 60 -23.98 12.32 -6.78
C LEU A 60 -23.74 11.78 -5.36
N ASP A 61 -23.60 12.67 -4.38
CA ASP A 61 -23.46 12.31 -2.97
C ASP A 61 -24.68 11.56 -2.42
N GLU A 62 -25.89 12.01 -2.74
CA GLU A 62 -27.12 11.30 -2.37
C GLU A 62 -27.19 9.93 -3.08
N THR A 63 -26.67 9.82 -4.30
CA THR A 63 -26.57 8.55 -5.02
C THR A 63 -25.67 7.57 -4.26
N TYR A 64 -24.47 8.01 -3.85
CA TYR A 64 -23.55 7.17 -3.08
C TYR A 64 -24.09 6.81 -1.70
N ALA A 65 -24.72 7.77 -1.01
CA ALA A 65 -25.36 7.53 0.28
C ALA A 65 -26.38 6.38 0.19
N ARG A 66 -27.24 6.39 -0.84
CA ARG A 66 -28.24 5.34 -1.05
C ARG A 66 -27.63 4.00 -1.41
N ILE A 67 -26.58 3.97 -2.25
CA ILE A 67 -25.88 2.73 -2.59
C ILE A 67 -25.30 2.10 -1.32
N LEU A 68 -24.62 2.89 -0.49
CA LEU A 68 -24.02 2.43 0.76
C LEU A 68 -25.07 1.98 1.80
N GLN A 69 -26.21 2.66 1.88
CA GLN A 69 -27.32 2.28 2.78
C GLN A 69 -28.00 0.96 2.38
N GLN A 70 -27.89 0.54 1.11
CA GLN A 70 -28.47 -0.71 0.62
C GLN A 70 -27.58 -1.93 0.88
N ILE A 71 -26.36 -1.72 1.37
CA ILE A 71 -25.42 -2.79 1.69
C ILE A 71 -25.93 -3.54 2.91
N ASP A 72 -26.05 -4.87 2.77
CA ASP A 72 -26.47 -5.75 3.86
C ASP A 72 -25.58 -5.54 5.09
N ILE A 73 -26.19 -5.52 6.27
CA ILE A 73 -25.48 -5.34 7.54
C ILE A 73 -24.38 -6.39 7.73
N GLN A 74 -24.58 -7.60 7.19
CA GLN A 74 -23.61 -8.69 7.23
C GLN A 74 -22.34 -8.44 6.40
N HIS A 75 -22.38 -7.47 5.49
CA HIS A 75 -21.28 -7.15 4.56
C HIS A 75 -20.65 -5.78 4.78
N GLN A 76 -21.11 -5.02 5.78
CA GLN A 76 -20.63 -3.65 6.00
C GLN A 76 -19.15 -3.60 6.37
N SER A 77 -18.67 -4.57 7.15
CA SER A 77 -17.25 -4.67 7.54
C SER A 77 -16.37 -4.90 6.31
N GLU A 78 -16.73 -5.87 5.47
CA GLU A 78 -16.01 -6.23 4.25
C GLU A 78 -15.99 -5.07 3.27
N VAL A 79 -17.13 -4.41 3.06
CA VAL A 79 -17.21 -3.23 2.20
C VAL A 79 -16.32 -2.11 2.74
N SER A 80 -16.34 -1.85 4.04
CA SER A 80 -15.48 -0.83 4.65
C SER A 80 -14.00 -1.15 4.39
N LYS A 81 -13.56 -2.38 4.64
CA LYS A 81 -12.19 -2.85 4.39
C LYS A 81 -11.80 -2.69 2.92
N ILE A 82 -12.66 -3.09 1.98
CA ILE A 82 -12.42 -2.96 0.53
C ILE A 82 -12.28 -1.49 0.13
N LEU A 83 -13.21 -0.63 0.58
CA LEU A 83 -13.20 0.80 0.24
C LEU A 83 -11.97 1.50 0.83
N GLN A 84 -11.60 1.19 2.07
CA GLN A 84 -10.37 1.68 2.69
C GLN A 84 -9.14 1.27 1.88
N ALA A 85 -9.02 -0.02 1.56
CA ALA A 85 -7.90 -0.55 0.79
C ALA A 85 -7.78 0.12 -0.59
N LEU A 86 -8.86 0.13 -1.37
CA LEU A 86 -8.86 0.67 -2.74
C LEU A 86 -8.68 2.20 -2.78
N THR A 87 -9.03 2.92 -1.73
CA THR A 87 -8.87 4.39 -1.68
C THR A 87 -7.40 4.80 -1.57
N VAL A 88 -6.56 4.02 -0.90
CA VAL A 88 -5.15 4.37 -0.66
C VAL A 88 -4.16 3.44 -1.36
N ALA A 89 -4.62 2.38 -2.01
CA ALA A 89 -3.78 1.44 -2.74
C ALA A 89 -2.99 2.17 -3.84
N VAL A 90 -1.67 2.20 -3.69
CA VAL A 90 -0.77 2.89 -4.64
C VAL A 90 -0.66 2.12 -5.95
N LYS A 91 -0.58 0.80 -5.86
CA LYS A 91 -0.75 -0.11 -6.99
C LYS A 91 -2.15 -0.71 -6.93
N PRO A 92 -2.85 -0.83 -8.07
CA PRO A 92 -4.16 -1.46 -8.12
C PRO A 92 -4.13 -2.87 -7.51
N LEU A 93 -5.02 -3.12 -6.55
CA LEU A 93 -5.21 -4.43 -5.93
C LEU A 93 -5.97 -5.34 -6.88
N ASN A 94 -5.67 -6.63 -6.87
CA ASN A 94 -6.46 -7.63 -7.58
C ASN A 94 -7.47 -8.33 -6.64
N PHE A 95 -8.29 -9.22 -7.18
CA PHE A 95 -9.33 -9.90 -6.39
C PHE A 95 -8.75 -10.75 -5.26
N GLU A 96 -7.72 -11.53 -5.57
CA GLU A 96 -7.07 -12.43 -4.63
C GLU A 96 -6.42 -11.63 -3.50
N GLU A 97 -5.76 -10.51 -3.80
CA GLU A 97 -5.19 -9.60 -2.80
C GLU A 97 -6.26 -8.98 -1.88
N LEU A 98 -7.44 -8.62 -2.42
CA LEU A 98 -8.55 -8.14 -1.59
C LEU A 98 -9.10 -9.25 -0.68
N VAL A 99 -9.21 -10.48 -1.18
CA VAL A 99 -9.64 -11.63 -0.37
C VAL A 99 -8.70 -11.85 0.82
N GLU A 100 -7.39 -11.73 0.62
CA GLU A 100 -6.43 -11.82 1.72
C GLU A 100 -6.62 -10.72 2.77
N ILE A 101 -6.90 -9.47 2.35
CA ILE A 101 -7.19 -8.36 3.28
C ILE A 101 -8.46 -8.62 4.08
N LEU A 102 -9.50 -9.16 3.43
CA LEU A 102 -10.77 -9.48 4.09
C LEU A 102 -10.64 -10.60 5.11
N ALA A 103 -9.77 -11.57 4.84
CA ALA A 103 -9.43 -12.68 5.71
C ALA A 103 -8.54 -12.29 6.91
N ILE A 104 -8.20 -11.00 7.06
CA ILE A 104 -7.57 -10.49 8.29
C ILE A 104 -8.67 -10.11 9.27
N ASP A 105 -8.59 -10.72 10.45
CA ASP A 105 -9.37 -10.33 11.62
C ASP A 105 -8.70 -9.11 12.27
N PHE A 106 -9.34 -7.95 12.09
CA PHE A 106 -8.93 -6.68 12.69
C PHE A 106 -9.56 -6.45 14.06
N ASP A 107 -10.46 -7.30 14.53
CA ASP A 107 -11.05 -7.21 15.86
C ASP A 107 -10.20 -7.96 16.89
N SER A 108 -9.43 -8.96 16.46
CA SER A 108 -8.36 -9.60 17.25
C SER A 108 -7.23 -8.64 17.61
N ASP A 109 -6.63 -8.79 18.81
CA ASP A 109 -5.49 -7.98 19.25
C ASP A 109 -4.27 -8.85 19.61
N PRO A 110 -3.19 -8.85 18.79
CA PRO A 110 -3.03 -8.11 17.53
C PRO A 110 -3.88 -8.69 16.39
N PRO A 111 -4.15 -7.91 15.31
CA PRO A 111 -4.80 -8.43 14.11
C PRO A 111 -4.05 -9.64 13.55
N CYS A 112 -4.79 -10.63 13.09
CA CYS A 112 -4.21 -11.84 12.54
C CYS A 112 -4.88 -12.24 11.23
N PHE A 113 -4.07 -12.72 10.29
CA PHE A 113 -4.56 -13.33 9.07
C PHE A 113 -5.00 -14.76 9.34
N ASP A 114 -6.22 -15.11 8.89
CA ASP A 114 -6.75 -16.47 8.93
C ASP A 114 -7.02 -16.99 7.52
N GLN A 115 -6.34 -18.07 7.15
CA GLN A 115 -6.48 -18.67 5.82
C GLN A 115 -7.85 -19.29 5.60
N ASP A 116 -8.51 -19.78 6.65
CA ASP A 116 -9.82 -20.43 6.54
C ASP A 116 -10.95 -19.40 6.35
N SER A 117 -10.68 -18.13 6.67
CA SER A 117 -11.56 -16.98 6.44
C SER A 117 -11.50 -16.42 5.00
N ARG A 118 -10.73 -17.03 4.09
CA ARG A 118 -10.70 -16.62 2.67
C ARG A 118 -12.06 -16.85 2.00
N LEU A 119 -12.52 -15.84 1.27
CA LEU A 119 -13.69 -15.98 0.39
C LEU A 119 -13.43 -17.08 -0.66
N LEU A 120 -14.39 -17.98 -0.81
CA LEU A 120 -14.32 -19.09 -1.77
C LEU A 120 -14.36 -18.61 -3.23
N ASP A 121 -15.13 -17.56 -3.49
CA ASP A 121 -15.21 -16.89 -4.79
C ASP A 121 -14.70 -15.44 -4.66
N PRO A 122 -13.51 -15.12 -5.18
CA PRO A 122 -12.98 -13.76 -5.12
C PRO A 122 -13.85 -12.71 -5.85
N GLU A 123 -14.65 -13.09 -6.85
CA GLU A 123 -15.49 -12.14 -7.60
C GLU A 123 -16.70 -11.65 -6.79
N ILE A 124 -17.04 -12.32 -5.67
CA ILE A 124 -18.17 -11.91 -4.81
C ILE A 124 -18.00 -10.48 -4.28
N VAL A 125 -16.77 -9.97 -4.19
CA VAL A 125 -16.50 -8.57 -3.79
C VAL A 125 -17.17 -7.55 -4.72
N LEU A 126 -17.35 -7.86 -6.02
CA LEU A 126 -18.07 -7.01 -6.96
C LEU A 126 -19.56 -6.92 -6.61
N THR A 127 -20.13 -8.04 -6.17
CA THR A 127 -21.52 -8.14 -5.74
C THR A 127 -21.73 -7.37 -4.44
N ILE A 128 -20.86 -7.59 -3.46
CA ILE A 128 -20.93 -6.97 -2.14
C ILE A 128 -20.78 -5.44 -2.23
N CYS A 129 -19.81 -4.94 -3.00
CA CYS A 129 -19.58 -3.50 -3.16
C CYS A 129 -20.49 -2.81 -4.20
N SER A 130 -21.49 -3.50 -4.77
CA SER A 130 -22.64 -2.92 -5.47
C SER A 130 -22.37 -1.63 -6.28
N SER A 131 -21.65 -1.74 -7.41
CA SER A 131 -21.29 -0.64 -8.34
C SER A 131 -20.31 0.43 -7.84
N LEU A 132 -19.86 0.35 -6.58
CA LEU A 132 -18.81 1.25 -6.04
C LEU A 132 -17.42 0.88 -6.52
N ILE A 133 -17.24 -0.37 -6.93
CA ILE A 133 -15.98 -0.90 -7.49
C ILE A 133 -16.23 -1.52 -8.86
N THR A 134 -15.18 -1.63 -9.66
CA THR A 134 -15.20 -2.28 -10.96
C THR A 134 -13.91 -3.04 -11.19
N LYS A 135 -13.99 -4.11 -11.98
CA LYS A 135 -12.80 -4.67 -12.62
C LYS A 135 -12.29 -3.69 -13.67
N SER A 136 -10.98 -3.50 -13.73
CA SER A 136 -10.33 -2.81 -14.83
C SER A 136 -10.40 -3.76 -16.04
N GLY A 137 -11.03 -3.32 -17.13
CA GLY A 137 -11.03 -4.09 -18.37
C GLY A 137 -9.60 -4.27 -18.91
N PRO A 138 -9.37 -5.21 -19.84
CA PRO A 138 -8.16 -5.16 -20.65
C PRO A 138 -8.19 -3.82 -21.38
N SER A 139 -7.35 -2.90 -20.93
CA SER A 139 -7.25 -1.57 -21.53
C SER A 139 -7.12 -1.73 -23.04
N SER A 140 -7.88 -0.97 -23.82
CA SER A 140 -7.58 -0.81 -25.23
C SER A 140 -6.09 -0.46 -25.36
N ARG A 141 -5.41 -1.10 -26.32
CA ARG A 141 -3.96 -1.03 -26.58
C ARG A 141 -3.36 0.39 -26.69
N GLN A 142 -4.15 1.45 -26.61
CA GLN A 142 -3.77 2.83 -26.88
C GLN A 142 -3.62 3.70 -25.63
N ASP A 143 -4.18 3.33 -24.47
CA ASP A 143 -4.21 4.21 -23.28
C ASP A 143 -3.32 3.76 -22.11
N GLU A 144 -2.55 2.67 -22.26
CA GLU A 144 -1.62 2.24 -21.22
C GLU A 144 -0.29 2.98 -21.31
N ASP A 145 0.04 3.71 -20.24
CA ASP A 145 1.40 4.15 -19.93
C ASP A 145 2.39 3.01 -20.23
N GLU A 146 3.44 3.28 -21.00
CA GLU A 146 4.42 2.26 -21.39
C GLU A 146 5.05 1.56 -20.17
N LYS A 147 5.11 2.28 -19.04
CA LYS A 147 5.54 1.79 -17.72
C LYS A 147 4.59 0.73 -17.15
N ALA A 148 3.27 0.93 -17.27
CA ALA A 148 2.27 -0.02 -16.78
C ALA A 148 2.29 -1.34 -17.60
N ARG A 149 2.53 -1.25 -18.92
CA ARG A 149 2.75 -2.42 -19.78
C ARG A 149 4.00 -3.21 -19.38
N TRP A 150 5.13 -2.52 -19.27
CA TRP A 150 6.38 -3.13 -18.86
C TRP A 150 6.27 -3.80 -17.48
N GLU A 151 5.62 -3.15 -16.52
CA GLU A 151 5.34 -3.73 -15.21
C GLU A 151 4.41 -4.95 -15.33
N SER A 152 3.30 -4.87 -16.07
CA SER A 152 2.36 -5.98 -16.28
C SER A 152 3.03 -7.19 -16.93
N ASP A 153 3.86 -6.99 -17.95
CA ASP A 153 4.57 -8.06 -18.66
C ASP A 153 5.71 -8.66 -17.82
N LEU A 154 6.48 -7.84 -17.11
CA LEU A 154 7.42 -8.31 -16.09
C LEU A 154 6.72 -9.12 -15.01
N LEU A 155 5.54 -8.68 -14.58
CA LEU A 155 4.77 -9.34 -13.54
C LEU A 155 4.23 -10.69 -14.04
N LYS A 156 3.71 -10.77 -15.27
CA LYS A 156 3.31 -12.03 -15.89
C LYS A 156 4.48 -12.99 -16.05
N GLN A 157 5.63 -12.48 -16.50
CA GLN A 157 6.85 -13.28 -16.69
C GLN A 157 7.44 -13.78 -15.37
N LYS A 158 7.27 -13.02 -14.27
CA LYS A 158 7.86 -13.32 -12.96
C LYS A 158 6.90 -14.05 -12.00
N PHE A 159 5.59 -13.94 -12.19
CA PHE A 159 4.58 -14.40 -11.24
C PHE A 159 3.38 -15.18 -11.85
N GLY A 160 3.30 -15.35 -13.17
CA GLY A 160 2.23 -16.12 -13.82
C GLY A 160 0.96 -15.29 -14.13
N TYR A 161 -0.19 -15.96 -14.31
CA TYR A 161 -1.47 -15.29 -14.55
C TYR A 161 -1.87 -14.44 -13.35
N VAL A 162 -2.34 -13.23 -13.61
CA VAL A 162 -2.77 -12.26 -12.60
C VAL A 162 -4.17 -11.85 -12.96
N SER A 163 -5.11 -11.95 -12.03
CA SER A 163 -6.47 -11.50 -12.25
C SER A 163 -6.49 -9.97 -12.52
N PRO A 164 -7.50 -9.46 -13.23
CA PRO A 164 -7.57 -8.06 -13.58
C PRO A 164 -7.64 -7.18 -12.32
N PRO A 165 -6.98 -6.00 -12.32
CA PRO A 165 -7.01 -5.13 -11.16
C PRO A 165 -8.42 -4.61 -10.86
N VAL A 166 -8.73 -4.53 -9.57
CA VAL A 166 -9.94 -3.93 -9.01
C VAL A 166 -9.67 -2.48 -8.68
N LYS A 167 -10.61 -1.61 -9.02
CA LYS A 167 -10.54 -0.18 -8.68
C LYS A 167 -11.90 0.34 -8.22
N LEU A 168 -11.89 1.47 -7.54
CA LEU A 168 -13.12 2.25 -7.36
C LEU A 168 -13.71 2.56 -8.74
N ALA A 169 -15.03 2.47 -8.84
CA ALA A 169 -15.73 2.69 -10.10
C ALA A 169 -15.55 4.12 -10.63
N HIS A 170 -15.27 5.08 -9.73
CA HIS A 170 -14.92 6.45 -10.07
C HIS A 170 -14.16 7.13 -8.90
N ALA A 171 -13.32 8.14 -9.20
CA ALA A 171 -12.56 8.88 -8.18
C ALA A 171 -13.47 9.56 -7.14
N SER A 172 -14.62 10.06 -7.57
CA SER A 172 -15.61 10.69 -6.68
C SER A 172 -16.18 9.75 -5.61
N VAL A 173 -16.03 8.43 -5.75
CA VAL A 173 -16.39 7.48 -4.67
C VAL A 173 -15.46 7.69 -3.48
N ALA A 174 -14.15 7.79 -3.72
CA ALA A 174 -13.18 8.10 -2.68
C ALA A 174 -13.44 9.48 -2.07
N ASP A 175 -13.69 10.48 -2.92
CA ASP A 175 -13.97 11.85 -2.44
C ASP A 175 -15.19 11.88 -1.50
N TYR A 176 -16.29 11.23 -1.90
CA TYR A 176 -17.49 11.14 -1.09
C TYR A 176 -17.22 10.46 0.26
N ILE A 177 -16.57 9.29 0.25
CA ILE A 177 -16.32 8.51 1.47
C ILE A 177 -15.38 9.28 2.42
N THR A 178 -14.39 9.98 1.88
CA THR A 178 -13.39 10.70 2.68
C THR A 178 -13.85 12.06 3.20
N HIS A 179 -14.91 12.65 2.65
CA HIS A 179 -15.43 13.96 3.08
C HIS A 179 -16.81 13.89 3.78
N SER A 180 -17.62 12.88 3.50
CA SER A 180 -18.99 12.74 4.03
C SER A 180 -19.00 12.16 5.44
N LYS A 181 -18.83 13.01 6.46
CA LYS A 181 -18.80 12.61 7.88
C LYS A 181 -20.07 11.92 8.39
N SER A 182 -21.20 12.04 7.69
CA SER A 182 -22.47 11.41 8.04
C SER A 182 -22.59 9.95 7.58
N SER A 183 -21.69 9.48 6.72
CA SER A 183 -21.72 8.10 6.23
C SER A 183 -21.13 7.15 7.28
N PRO A 184 -21.74 5.97 7.55
CA PRO A 184 -21.14 4.96 8.41
C PRO A 184 -19.84 4.36 7.82
N PHE A 185 -19.63 4.54 6.51
CA PHE A 185 -18.41 4.12 5.82
C PHE A 185 -17.34 5.21 5.76
N HIS A 186 -17.56 6.35 6.43
CA HIS A 186 -16.62 7.46 6.41
C HIS A 186 -15.29 7.09 7.06
N PHE A 187 -14.18 7.43 6.39
CA PHE A 187 -12.84 7.35 6.95
C PHE A 187 -11.95 8.45 6.37
N THR A 188 -10.92 8.84 7.10
CA THR A 188 -9.90 9.76 6.57
C THR A 188 -8.89 9.02 5.71
N GLN A 189 -8.24 9.72 4.79
CA GLN A 189 -7.13 9.14 4.00
C GLN A 189 -5.98 8.66 4.90
N HIS A 190 -5.78 9.34 6.04
CA HIS A 190 -4.85 8.91 7.07
C HIS A 190 -5.25 7.56 7.68
N ALA A 191 -6.50 7.42 8.14
CA ALA A 191 -7.02 6.18 8.71
C ALA A 191 -6.96 5.01 7.72
N ALA A 192 -7.28 5.23 6.44
CA ALA A 192 -7.18 4.20 5.42
C ALA A 192 -5.72 3.75 5.15
N ARG A 193 -4.75 4.68 5.20
CA ARG A 193 -3.32 4.31 5.11
C ARG A 193 -2.85 3.50 6.32
N GLN A 194 -3.28 3.87 7.52
CA GLN A 194 -3.00 3.11 8.74
C GLN A 194 -3.65 1.73 8.69
N PHE A 195 -4.89 1.62 8.20
CA PHE A 195 -5.54 0.34 7.93
C PHE A 195 -4.71 -0.55 7.00
N MET A 196 -4.25 -0.01 5.86
CA MET A 196 -3.40 -0.77 4.94
C MET A 196 -2.06 -1.16 5.54
N ALA A 197 -1.44 -0.30 6.35
CA ALA A 197 -0.23 -0.63 7.08
C ALA A 197 -0.46 -1.81 8.04
N GLN A 198 -1.54 -1.76 8.81
CA GLN A 198 -1.94 -2.84 9.73
C GLN A 198 -2.24 -4.13 8.96
N ALA A 199 -2.94 -4.05 7.82
CA ALA A 199 -3.19 -5.21 6.95
C ALA A 199 -1.89 -5.87 6.50
N CYS A 200 -0.93 -5.09 5.99
CA CYS A 200 0.36 -5.60 5.56
C CYS A 200 1.14 -6.24 6.71
N LEU A 201 1.16 -5.63 7.89
CA LEU A 201 1.91 -6.12 9.05
C LEU A 201 1.28 -7.38 9.65
N ALA A 202 -0.04 -7.39 9.84
CA ALA A 202 -0.79 -8.55 10.31
C ALA A 202 -0.58 -9.77 9.40
N TYR A 203 -0.55 -9.52 8.09
CA TYR A 203 -0.25 -10.55 7.10
C TYR A 203 1.20 -11.05 7.20
N LEU A 204 2.17 -10.15 7.34
CA LEU A 204 3.59 -10.51 7.50
C LEU A 204 3.89 -11.23 8.81
N LEU A 205 3.11 -11.01 9.86
CA LEU A 205 3.24 -11.67 11.17
C LEU A 205 2.65 -13.09 11.19
N ASN A 206 2.15 -13.59 10.06
CA ASN A 206 1.67 -14.95 9.95
C ASN A 206 2.76 -15.97 10.32
N ARG A 207 2.42 -16.94 11.18
CA ARG A 207 3.32 -18.00 11.66
C ARG A 207 4.00 -18.79 10.54
N GLU A 208 3.39 -18.88 9.37
CA GLU A 208 3.93 -19.53 8.19
C GLU A 208 5.22 -18.89 7.66
N PHE A 209 5.50 -17.64 8.06
CA PHE A 209 6.69 -16.86 7.70
C PHE A 209 7.72 -16.76 8.84
N SER A 210 7.41 -17.29 10.03
CA SER A 210 8.25 -17.19 11.23
C SER A 210 9.58 -17.95 11.17
N ARG A 211 9.80 -18.77 10.14
CA ARG A 211 11.03 -19.56 9.97
C ARG A 211 12.16 -18.81 9.25
N GLY A 212 11.96 -17.56 8.87
CA GLY A 212 13.02 -16.75 8.24
C GLY A 212 13.09 -16.90 6.72
N HIS A 213 14.26 -16.55 6.19
CA HIS A 213 14.55 -16.61 4.77
C HIS A 213 14.78 -18.05 4.28
N ASP A 214 13.93 -18.51 3.35
CA ASP A 214 14.13 -19.75 2.60
C ASP A 214 13.80 -19.53 1.12
N ARG A 215 14.83 -19.56 0.27
CA ARG A 215 14.71 -19.30 -1.17
C ARG A 215 13.81 -20.30 -1.90
N GLN A 216 13.74 -21.56 -1.46
CA GLN A 216 12.90 -22.58 -2.08
C GLN A 216 11.42 -22.31 -1.75
N LEU A 217 11.14 -21.93 -0.50
CA LEU A 217 9.78 -21.61 -0.06
C LEU A 217 9.28 -20.26 -0.54
N LEU A 218 10.15 -19.26 -0.78
CA LEU A 218 9.72 -17.94 -1.26
C LEU A 218 8.87 -18.01 -2.54
N ARG A 219 9.15 -18.97 -3.43
CA ARG A 219 8.35 -19.15 -4.65
C ARG A 219 6.96 -19.73 -4.38
N SER A 220 6.86 -20.77 -3.55
CA SER A 220 5.56 -21.34 -3.18
C SER A 220 4.74 -20.35 -2.37
N ARG A 221 5.35 -19.68 -1.37
CA ARG A 221 4.66 -18.68 -0.55
C ARG A 221 4.07 -17.54 -1.38
N ARG A 222 4.79 -17.02 -2.37
CA ARG A 222 4.22 -15.96 -3.25
C ARG A 222 3.00 -16.40 -4.06
N ARG A 223 2.89 -17.70 -4.37
CA ARG A 223 1.74 -18.26 -5.08
C ARG A 223 0.58 -18.51 -4.11
N ASP A 224 0.88 -19.03 -2.93
CA ASP A 224 -0.13 -19.48 -1.97
C ASP A 224 -0.64 -18.32 -1.07
N TYR A 225 0.08 -17.18 -1.07
CA TYR A 225 -0.19 -15.95 -0.31
C TYR A 225 -0.11 -14.73 -1.25
N PRO A 226 -1.14 -14.47 -2.07
CA PRO A 226 -1.11 -13.48 -3.15
C PRO A 226 -0.87 -12.05 -2.65
N PHE A 227 -1.25 -11.71 -1.42
CA PHE A 227 -1.02 -10.38 -0.86
C PHE A 227 0.45 -10.06 -0.57
N LEU A 228 1.32 -11.07 -0.46
CA LEU A 228 2.78 -10.86 -0.37
C LEU A 228 3.33 -10.08 -1.55
N ARG A 229 2.72 -10.22 -2.72
CA ARG A 229 3.11 -9.49 -3.92
C ARG A 229 2.90 -7.99 -3.74
N HIS A 230 1.70 -7.59 -3.33
CA HIS A 230 1.39 -6.19 -3.04
C HIS A 230 2.34 -5.64 -1.98
N ILE A 231 2.55 -6.35 -0.89
CA ILE A 231 3.47 -5.96 0.19
C ILE A 231 4.89 -5.73 -0.34
N THR A 232 5.42 -6.67 -1.13
CA THR A 232 6.78 -6.61 -1.70
C THR A 232 6.95 -5.41 -2.66
N LEU A 233 5.91 -5.12 -3.46
CA LEU A 233 5.95 -4.04 -4.46
C LEU A 233 5.77 -2.64 -3.84
N ASN A 234 5.17 -2.55 -2.65
CA ASN A 234 4.82 -1.27 -2.01
C ASN A 234 5.80 -0.84 -0.89
N ARG A 235 7.03 -1.38 -0.92
CA ARG A 235 8.28 -1.00 -0.22
C ARG A 235 8.18 -0.44 1.23
N PRO A 236 7.64 0.76 1.54
CA PRO A 236 7.03 1.01 2.87
C PRO A 236 5.97 2.13 2.84
N ARG A 237 5.22 2.31 1.74
CA ARG A 237 4.46 3.55 1.50
C ARG A 237 3.32 3.83 2.49
N TYR A 238 2.81 2.79 3.16
CA TYR A 238 1.69 2.94 4.10
C TYR A 238 2.13 3.37 5.52
N VAL A 239 3.41 3.18 5.86
CA VAL A 239 3.96 3.52 7.19
C VAL A 239 4.77 4.82 7.18
N ASN A 240 5.03 5.39 6.02
CA ASN A 240 5.72 6.68 5.90
C ASN A 240 4.75 7.84 6.17
N LYS A 241 5.28 8.90 6.80
CA LYS A 241 4.55 10.16 6.97
C LYS A 241 4.24 10.78 5.61
N ALA A 242 2.97 11.11 5.35
CA ALA A 242 2.59 11.84 4.14
C ALA A 242 2.30 13.32 4.46
N PRO A 243 2.28 14.19 3.43
CA PRO A 243 1.89 15.59 3.60
C PRO A 243 0.50 15.71 4.24
N GLY A 244 0.39 16.57 5.27
CA GLY A 244 -0.85 16.79 6.01
C GLY A 244 -1.12 15.80 7.14
N ASP A 245 -0.28 14.79 7.34
CA ASP A 245 -0.37 13.93 8.52
C ASP A 245 -0.02 14.70 9.81
N PRO A 246 -0.62 14.31 10.96
CA PRO A 246 -0.24 14.87 12.25
C PRO A 246 1.22 14.56 12.60
N VAL A 247 1.73 15.15 13.68
CA VAL A 247 3.08 14.84 14.16
C VAL A 247 3.18 13.35 14.50
N ASP A 248 2.25 12.87 15.34
CA ASP A 248 2.13 11.48 15.78
C ASP A 248 1.24 10.68 14.81
N TYR A 249 1.71 10.55 13.57
CA TYR A 249 0.92 9.97 12.48
C TYR A 249 0.82 8.44 12.53
N LEU A 250 1.69 7.73 13.25
CA LEU A 250 1.53 6.29 13.41
C LEU A 250 0.54 6.04 14.54
N LEU A 251 -0.58 5.37 14.25
CA LEU A 251 -1.52 4.97 15.29
C LEU A 251 -0.85 3.98 16.25
N PRO A 252 -1.21 3.99 17.56
CA PRO A 252 -0.59 3.11 18.56
C PRO A 252 -0.57 1.63 18.15
N ARG A 253 -1.68 1.15 17.58
CA ARG A 253 -1.79 -0.22 17.07
C ARG A 253 -0.82 -0.52 15.92
N THR A 254 -0.63 0.45 15.02
CA THR A 254 0.35 0.32 13.92
C THR A 254 1.77 0.30 14.46
N GLN A 255 2.09 1.14 15.46
CA GLN A 255 3.39 1.13 16.13
C GLN A 255 3.67 -0.22 16.82
N GLN A 256 2.69 -0.77 17.54
CA GLN A 256 2.79 -2.09 18.18
C GLN A 256 3.06 -3.20 17.15
N LEU A 257 2.34 -3.21 16.03
CA LEU A 257 2.55 -4.18 14.96
C LEU A 257 3.93 -4.03 14.29
N LEU A 258 4.39 -2.80 14.07
CA LEU A 258 5.73 -2.52 13.55
C LEU A 258 6.82 -3.04 14.49
N HIS A 259 6.68 -2.75 15.79
CA HIS A 259 7.58 -3.24 16.82
C HIS A 259 7.60 -4.77 16.84
N ALA A 260 6.43 -5.41 16.96
CA ALA A 260 6.31 -6.86 16.96
C ALA A 260 6.91 -7.50 15.70
N PHE A 261 6.69 -6.89 14.53
CA PHE A 261 7.29 -7.34 13.27
C PHE A 261 8.82 -7.25 13.30
N PHE A 262 9.39 -6.15 13.76
CA PHE A 262 10.83 -5.99 13.85
C PHE A 262 11.45 -6.90 14.91
N GLU A 263 10.81 -7.12 16.06
CA GLU A 263 11.27 -8.07 17.08
C GLU A 263 11.40 -9.51 16.56
N THR A 264 10.69 -9.86 15.48
CA THR A 264 10.81 -11.20 14.88
C THR A 264 12.21 -11.50 14.35
N HIS A 265 13.09 -10.50 14.20
CA HIS A 265 14.51 -10.72 13.87
C HIS A 265 15.26 -11.55 14.93
N ASN A 266 14.74 -11.62 16.15
CA ASN A 266 15.28 -12.44 17.24
C ASN A 266 14.85 -13.92 17.13
N LEU A 267 13.91 -14.26 16.26
CA LEU A 267 13.50 -15.64 16.02
C LEU A 267 14.55 -16.38 15.18
N PRO A 268 14.55 -17.73 15.17
CA PRO A 268 15.45 -18.51 14.32
C PRO A 268 15.44 -18.03 12.86
N ASN A 269 16.63 -17.87 12.27
CA ASN A 269 16.84 -17.34 10.92
C ASN A 269 16.25 -15.93 10.69
N GLY A 270 16.06 -15.15 11.76
CA GLY A 270 15.53 -13.79 11.73
C GLY A 270 14.03 -13.66 11.45
N GLY A 271 13.29 -14.77 11.55
CA GLY A 271 11.83 -14.78 11.56
C GLY A 271 11.13 -14.08 10.41
N ASN A 272 9.97 -13.49 10.71
CA ASN A 272 9.12 -12.84 9.71
C ASN A 272 9.82 -11.65 9.03
N PHE A 273 10.64 -10.91 9.78
CA PHE A 273 11.44 -9.80 9.27
C PHE A 273 12.41 -10.28 8.19
N THR A 274 13.21 -11.31 8.46
CA THR A 274 14.17 -11.84 7.48
C THR A 274 13.48 -12.58 6.33
N PHE A 275 12.32 -13.20 6.55
CA PHE A 275 11.46 -13.68 5.47
C PHE A 275 11.08 -12.54 4.51
N TRP A 276 10.60 -11.42 5.05
CA TRP A 276 10.25 -10.22 4.28
C TRP A 276 11.45 -9.65 3.53
N LEU A 277 12.62 -9.55 4.18
CA LEU A 277 13.87 -9.18 3.52
C LEU A 277 14.19 -10.07 2.32
N GLY A 278 14.02 -11.38 2.49
CA GLY A 278 14.15 -12.36 1.43
C GLY A 278 13.23 -12.11 0.23
N MET A 279 11.99 -11.68 0.50
CA MET A 279 11.05 -11.35 -0.56
C MET A 279 11.47 -10.10 -1.34
N ILE A 280 11.90 -9.03 -0.65
CA ILE A 280 12.31 -7.80 -1.32
C ILE A 280 13.70 -7.96 -1.97
N MET A 281 14.50 -8.94 -1.57
CA MET A 281 15.86 -9.21 -2.06
C MET A 281 16.03 -10.67 -2.53
N PRO A 282 15.28 -11.12 -3.55
CA PRO A 282 15.24 -12.52 -3.95
C PRO A 282 16.55 -13.04 -4.60
N SER A 283 17.45 -12.13 -4.97
CA SER A 283 18.77 -12.44 -5.53
C SER A 283 19.86 -12.53 -4.47
N ALA A 284 19.56 -12.21 -3.21
CA ALA A 284 20.50 -12.33 -2.12
C ALA A 284 20.86 -13.81 -1.90
N PRO A 285 22.11 -14.13 -1.53
CA PRO A 285 22.47 -15.48 -1.09
C PRO A 285 21.66 -15.86 0.16
N ALA A 286 21.49 -17.17 0.39
CA ALA A 286 20.69 -17.68 1.51
C ALA A 286 21.48 -17.75 2.83
N GLU A 287 22.79 -18.06 2.75
CA GLU A 287 23.70 -18.18 3.90
C GLU A 287 24.61 -16.95 3.99
N ASP A 288 24.88 -16.49 5.22
CA ASP A 288 25.74 -15.32 5.56
C ASP A 288 25.49 -14.05 4.73
N SER A 289 24.26 -13.89 4.29
CA SER A 289 23.81 -12.78 3.46
C SER A 289 23.59 -11.52 4.30
N TYR A 290 23.67 -10.36 3.65
CA TYR A 290 23.19 -9.12 4.27
C TYR A 290 21.71 -9.23 4.66
N VAL A 291 20.92 -10.11 4.03
CA VAL A 291 19.52 -10.40 4.42
C VAL A 291 19.42 -10.92 5.86
N THR A 292 20.28 -11.84 6.27
CA THR A 292 20.21 -12.48 7.59
C THR A 292 20.92 -11.67 8.67
N ARG A 293 21.84 -10.78 8.28
CA ARG A 293 22.63 -9.93 9.18
C ARG A 293 22.09 -8.51 9.35
N THR A 294 21.05 -8.10 8.60
CA THR A 294 20.53 -6.74 8.75
C THR A 294 19.72 -6.61 10.02
N HIS A 295 20.13 -5.72 10.93
CA HIS A 295 19.31 -5.32 12.07
C HIS A 295 18.09 -4.51 11.61
N PRO A 296 16.91 -4.67 12.24
CA PRO A 296 15.72 -3.85 11.96
C PRO A 296 15.92 -2.33 12.02
N LEU A 297 16.86 -1.84 12.83
CA LEU A 297 17.18 -0.42 12.94
C LEU A 297 17.49 0.21 11.57
N TYR A 298 18.17 -0.54 10.69
CA TYR A 298 18.43 -0.11 9.31
C TYR A 298 17.15 0.21 8.54
N TYR A 299 16.15 -0.68 8.60
CA TYR A 299 14.91 -0.49 7.84
C TYR A 299 13.94 0.49 8.51
N ALA A 300 13.90 0.53 9.85
CA ALA A 300 13.20 1.59 10.58
C ALA A 300 13.75 2.98 10.17
N ALA A 301 15.07 3.11 10.08
CA ALA A 301 15.73 4.33 9.63
C ALA A 301 15.46 4.64 8.14
N SER A 302 15.55 3.64 7.27
CA SER A 302 15.25 3.74 5.83
C SER A 302 13.80 4.15 5.54
N PHE A 303 12.88 3.89 6.47
CA PHE A 303 11.46 4.23 6.31
C PHE A 303 11.09 5.54 7.02
N GLY A 304 12.04 6.16 7.72
CA GLY A 304 11.80 7.41 8.46
C GLY A 304 10.94 7.22 9.71
N LEU A 305 10.89 6.00 10.26
CA LEU A 305 10.04 5.65 11.40
C LEU A 305 10.69 6.10 12.72
N ALA A 306 10.74 7.40 12.96
CA ALA A 306 11.41 8.00 14.11
C ALA A 306 10.99 7.37 15.45
N ASP A 307 9.69 7.18 15.68
CA ASP A 307 9.19 6.56 16.92
C ASP A 307 9.70 5.12 17.07
N ILE A 308 9.72 4.35 15.99
CA ILE A 308 10.19 2.96 16.02
C ILE A 308 11.72 2.91 16.22
N VAL A 309 12.46 3.85 15.63
CA VAL A 309 13.91 3.99 15.88
C VAL A 309 14.17 4.28 17.36
N ARG A 310 13.41 5.19 17.97
CA ARG A 310 13.52 5.46 19.42
C ARG A 310 13.20 4.20 20.23
N ILE A 311 12.09 3.52 19.92
CA ILE A 311 11.70 2.30 20.62
C ILE A 311 12.81 1.24 20.55
N ILE A 312 13.31 0.90 19.35
CA ILE A 312 14.39 -0.09 19.17
C ILE A 312 15.61 0.27 20.02
N LEU A 313 16.05 1.53 19.97
CA LEU A 313 17.24 1.98 20.71
C LEU A 313 17.03 2.07 22.23
N ASP A 314 15.79 2.17 22.69
CA ASP A 314 15.42 2.28 24.11
C ASP A 314 15.12 0.91 24.75
N THR A 315 14.59 -0.05 23.98
CA THR A 315 14.12 -1.35 24.48
C THR A 315 15.12 -2.49 24.27
N GLU A 316 15.89 -2.49 23.19
CA GLU A 316 16.80 -3.58 22.88
C GLU A 316 18.16 -3.39 23.57
N THR A 317 18.64 -4.43 24.25
CA THR A 317 19.94 -4.41 24.92
C THR A 317 21.06 -4.70 23.93
N ASN A 318 22.13 -3.89 23.94
CA ASN A 318 23.33 -4.04 23.10
C ASN A 318 23.11 -3.83 21.58
N VAL A 319 22.16 -2.99 21.19
CA VAL A 319 22.03 -2.57 19.78
C VAL A 319 23.35 -1.95 19.32
N ASN A 320 23.94 -2.52 18.28
CA ASN A 320 25.04 -1.88 17.58
C ASN A 320 24.47 -0.85 16.60
N ILE A 321 24.41 0.41 17.02
CA ILE A 321 23.84 1.52 16.23
C ILE A 321 24.53 1.70 14.86
N ASP A 322 25.78 1.24 14.77
CA ASP A 322 26.66 1.33 13.62
C ASP A 322 26.74 0.02 12.83
N GLU A 323 25.84 -0.93 13.10
CA GLU A 323 25.80 -2.19 12.38
C GLU A 323 25.52 -1.98 10.88
N LEU A 324 26.32 -2.65 10.05
CA LEU A 324 26.22 -2.57 8.60
C LEU A 324 25.18 -3.57 8.09
N GLY A 325 24.15 -3.04 7.43
CA GLY A 325 23.03 -3.80 6.92
C GLY A 325 22.59 -3.39 5.52
N GLY A 326 21.51 -4.01 5.05
CA GLY A 326 20.90 -3.74 3.76
C GLY A 326 21.79 -4.08 2.56
N ARG A 327 21.33 -3.67 1.38
CA ARG A 327 22.00 -4.02 0.09
C ARG A 327 23.36 -3.36 -0.09
N ALA A 328 23.54 -2.17 0.47
CA ALA A 328 24.76 -1.38 0.34
C ALA A 328 25.75 -1.63 1.48
N TYR A 329 25.41 -2.53 2.43
CA TYR A 329 26.21 -2.76 3.64
C TYR A 329 26.54 -1.42 4.32
N ALA A 330 25.49 -0.72 4.74
CA ALA A 330 25.52 0.65 5.25
C ALA A 330 24.85 0.73 6.63
N THR A 331 25.15 1.76 7.41
CA THR A 331 24.54 1.95 8.75
C THR A 331 23.13 2.53 8.65
N ALA A 332 22.39 2.51 9.76
CA ALA A 332 21.11 3.21 9.88
C ALA A 332 21.22 4.71 9.57
N LEU A 333 22.31 5.35 10.01
CA LEU A 333 22.58 6.76 9.77
C LEU A 333 22.77 7.05 8.27
N HIS A 334 23.49 6.19 7.56
CA HIS A 334 23.67 6.33 6.11
C HIS A 334 22.33 6.35 5.37
N VAL A 335 21.48 5.35 5.62
CA VAL A 335 20.24 5.20 4.86
C VAL A 335 19.23 6.29 5.23
N ALA A 336 19.26 6.79 6.47
CA ALA A 336 18.48 7.95 6.88
C ALA A 336 18.94 9.23 6.15
N CYS A 337 20.25 9.46 6.02
CA CYS A 337 20.80 10.58 5.25
C CYS A 337 20.46 10.47 3.76
N TYR A 338 20.66 9.29 3.16
CA TYR A 338 20.30 8.99 1.77
C TYR A 338 18.83 9.30 1.45
N ARG A 339 17.93 9.06 2.41
CA ARG A 339 16.49 9.29 2.25
C ARG A 339 15.99 10.61 2.85
N SER A 340 16.90 11.46 3.31
CA SER A 340 16.61 12.76 3.90
C SER A 340 15.63 12.68 5.09
N HIS A 341 15.74 11.64 5.92
CA HIS A 341 14.91 11.46 7.11
C HIS A 341 15.51 12.20 8.31
N LEU A 342 15.38 13.54 8.30
CA LEU A 342 15.98 14.45 9.28
C LEU A 342 15.81 14.02 10.74
N GLU A 343 14.59 13.70 11.17
CA GLU A 343 14.33 13.34 12.56
C GLU A 343 15.03 12.03 12.97
N VAL A 344 15.09 11.06 12.05
CA VAL A 344 15.86 9.82 12.28
C VAL A 344 17.37 10.12 12.36
N VAL A 345 17.89 10.98 11.48
CA VAL A 345 19.31 11.41 11.53
C VAL A 345 19.63 12.03 12.89
N ARG A 346 18.77 12.94 13.36
CA ARG A 346 18.91 13.59 14.67
C ARG A 346 18.97 12.54 15.79
N ILE A 347 18.00 11.64 15.84
CA ILE A 347 17.94 10.58 16.86
C ILE A 347 19.22 9.73 16.84
N LEU A 348 19.65 9.27 15.67
CA LEU A 348 20.82 8.39 15.57
C LEU A 348 22.10 9.09 16.04
N LEU A 349 22.31 10.35 15.66
CA LEU A 349 23.47 11.15 16.10
C LEU A 349 23.44 11.44 17.60
N GLU A 350 22.28 11.81 18.16
CA GLU A 350 22.10 12.01 19.61
C GLU A 350 22.38 10.74 20.43
N ARG A 351 22.17 9.57 19.81
CA ARG A 351 22.46 8.25 20.40
C ARG A 351 23.88 7.76 20.11
N GLY A 352 24.73 8.59 19.52
CA GLY A 352 26.15 8.34 19.35
C GLY A 352 26.54 7.55 18.10
N ALA A 353 25.70 7.51 17.07
CA ALA A 353 26.08 6.92 15.78
C ALA A 353 27.29 7.64 15.18
N ASP A 354 28.28 6.88 14.69
CA ASP A 354 29.48 7.44 14.08
C ASP A 354 29.15 7.97 12.66
N PRO A 355 29.31 9.29 12.41
CA PRO A 355 28.97 9.89 11.13
C PRO A 355 29.99 9.62 10.01
N ASP A 356 31.10 8.93 10.28
CA ASP A 356 32.21 8.70 9.35
C ASP A 356 32.38 7.25 8.90
N ILE A 357 31.58 6.32 9.42
CA ILE A 357 31.60 4.93 8.95
C ILE A 357 31.28 4.91 7.44
N PRO A 358 32.04 4.21 6.59
CA PRO A 358 31.72 4.09 5.17
C PRO A 358 30.92 2.83 4.86
N ASN A 359 30.09 2.88 3.82
CA ASN A 359 29.46 1.70 3.23
C ASN A 359 30.46 0.84 2.40
N ASN A 360 29.98 -0.23 1.75
CA ASN A 360 30.85 -1.13 0.97
C ASN A 360 31.53 -0.51 -0.27
N VAL A 361 31.10 0.67 -0.73
CA VAL A 361 31.74 1.41 -1.84
C VAL A 361 32.57 2.60 -1.35
N GLY A 362 32.66 2.81 -0.04
CA GLY A 362 33.45 3.87 0.57
C GLY A 362 32.73 5.21 0.69
N GLU A 363 31.39 5.23 0.61
CA GLU A 363 30.58 6.44 0.80
C GLU A 363 30.16 6.53 2.27
N SER A 364 30.39 7.69 2.89
CA SER A 364 29.95 8.02 4.25
C SER A 364 28.55 8.65 4.29
N PRO A 365 27.87 8.77 5.45
CA PRO A 365 26.59 9.46 5.58
C PRO A 365 26.61 10.89 5.03
N ILE A 366 27.68 11.66 5.28
CA ILE A 366 27.84 13.04 4.81
C ILE A 366 27.94 13.15 3.29
N TYR A 367 28.51 12.15 2.61
CA TYR A 367 28.52 12.12 1.14
C TYR A 367 27.09 12.16 0.58
N TRP A 368 26.18 11.36 1.16
CA TRP A 368 24.79 11.31 0.73
C TRP A 368 24.02 12.58 1.11
N ALA A 369 24.22 13.11 2.32
CA ALA A 369 23.62 14.39 2.71
C ALA A 369 24.03 15.52 1.74
N ASN A 370 25.32 15.58 1.36
CA ASN A 370 25.83 16.54 0.38
C ASN A 370 25.20 16.41 -1.00
N PHE A 371 25.02 15.17 -1.46
CA PHE A 371 24.51 14.90 -2.79
C PHE A 371 23.08 15.43 -2.97
N TYR A 372 22.25 15.34 -1.94
CA TYR A 372 20.85 15.77 -2.00
C TYR A 372 20.64 17.22 -1.57
N ASP A 373 21.23 17.63 -0.44
CA ASP A 373 21.08 18.99 0.07
C ASP A 373 22.35 19.46 0.80
N PRO A 374 23.33 20.04 0.07
CA PRO A 374 24.62 20.42 0.64
C PRO A 374 24.56 21.59 1.62
N LYS A 375 23.42 22.29 1.71
CA LYS A 375 23.19 23.39 2.67
C LYS A 375 22.00 23.11 3.60
N GLY A 376 21.57 21.85 3.64
CA GLY A 376 20.41 21.43 4.41
C GLY A 376 20.72 21.14 5.88
N GLU A 377 19.66 21.02 6.68
CA GLU A 377 19.76 20.75 8.11
C GLU A 377 20.48 19.43 8.43
N ILE A 378 20.32 18.39 7.60
CA ILE A 378 21.03 17.13 7.76
C ILE A 378 22.55 17.32 7.63
N MET A 379 23.00 18.16 6.68
CA MET A 379 24.41 18.48 6.52
C MET A 379 24.96 19.18 7.76
N GLU A 380 24.24 20.19 8.26
CA GLU A 380 24.63 20.92 9.48
C GLU A 380 24.69 20.00 10.70
N LEU A 381 23.70 19.12 10.88
CA LEU A 381 23.67 18.15 11.98
C LEU A 381 24.88 17.22 11.95
N LEU A 382 25.23 16.68 10.77
CA LEU A 382 26.39 15.80 10.62
C LEU A 382 27.70 16.54 10.96
N LEU A 383 27.90 17.75 10.43
CA LEU A 383 29.09 18.56 10.72
C LEU A 383 29.21 18.90 12.21
N ASN A 384 28.08 19.22 12.86
CA ASN A 384 28.04 19.51 14.30
C ASN A 384 28.38 18.28 15.16
N HIS A 385 28.14 17.06 14.65
CA HIS A 385 28.52 15.80 15.31
C HIS A 385 29.88 15.28 14.83
N GLY A 386 30.71 16.12 14.19
CA GLY A 386 32.09 15.81 13.87
C GLY A 386 32.30 15.04 12.57
N ALA A 387 31.28 14.94 11.71
CA ALA A 387 31.42 14.31 10.40
C ALA A 387 32.54 14.95 9.58
N SER A 388 33.41 14.12 9.02
CA SER A 388 34.51 14.54 8.16
C SER A 388 34.25 14.16 6.71
N TRP A 389 34.81 14.94 5.77
CA TRP A 389 34.79 14.60 4.35
C TRP A 389 35.76 13.45 3.98
N GLY A 390 36.18 12.63 4.95
CA GLY A 390 37.20 11.59 4.81
C GLY A 390 37.00 10.67 3.60
N ARG A 391 38.13 10.20 3.01
CA ARG A 391 38.30 9.46 1.73
C ARG A 391 37.11 9.56 0.75
N ARG A 392 37.31 10.30 -0.35
CA ARG A 392 36.42 10.23 -1.52
C ARG A 392 36.13 8.76 -1.89
N PRO A 393 34.88 8.41 -2.25
CA PRO A 393 34.53 7.07 -2.70
C PRO A 393 35.49 6.60 -3.80
N ARG A 394 35.75 5.29 -3.91
CA ARG A 394 36.57 4.78 -5.02
C ARG A 394 35.94 5.22 -6.33
N ASP A 395 36.68 5.98 -7.13
CA ASP A 395 36.24 6.52 -8.40
C ASP A 395 35.75 5.38 -9.31
N SER A 396 34.42 5.26 -9.49
CA SER A 396 33.81 4.23 -10.33
C SER A 396 33.89 4.54 -11.83
N SER A 397 34.64 5.59 -12.21
CA SER A 397 34.83 6.04 -13.59
C SER A 397 35.62 5.08 -14.49
N VAL A 398 36.04 3.90 -14.02
CA VAL A 398 36.76 2.90 -14.82
C VAL A 398 35.93 1.67 -15.22
N ASN A 399 34.66 1.53 -14.82
CA ASN A 399 33.80 0.48 -15.36
C ASN A 399 32.44 1.01 -15.79
N GLY A 400 32.34 1.31 -17.10
CA GLY A 400 31.09 1.56 -17.79
C GLY A 400 30.08 0.42 -17.55
N ASN A 401 28.81 0.80 -17.45
CA ASN A 401 27.65 -0.08 -17.32
C ASN A 401 27.52 -0.86 -16.00
N ARG A 402 27.26 -0.15 -14.91
CA ARG A 402 26.26 -0.64 -13.93
C ARG A 402 25.28 0.46 -13.63
N LYS A 403 24.10 0.39 -14.28
CA LYS A 403 22.90 1.07 -13.81
C LYS A 403 22.72 0.69 -12.34
N VAL A 404 22.83 1.67 -11.46
CA VAL A 404 22.26 1.61 -10.10
C VAL A 404 20.80 1.21 -10.30
N PRO A 405 20.30 0.09 -9.74
CA PRO A 405 18.87 -0.17 -9.81
C PRO A 405 18.20 0.89 -8.93
N ALA A 406 17.55 1.85 -9.59
CA ALA A 406 16.61 2.74 -8.95
C ALA A 406 15.48 1.92 -8.34
N GLU A 407 15.03 2.43 -7.19
CA GLU A 407 13.90 2.01 -6.37
C GLU A 407 14.12 0.79 -5.50
#